data_AF-A0A4S1X8Q8-F1
#
_entry.id   AF-A0A4S1X8Q8-F1
#
_cell.length_a   1.000
_cell.length_b   1.000
_cell.length_c   1.000
_cell.angle_alpha   90.00
_cell.angle_beta   90.00
_cell.angle_gamma   90.00
#
_symmetry.space_group_name_H-M   'P 1'
#
loop_
_entity.id
_entity.type
_entity.pdbx_description
1 polymer ?
#
loop_
_entity_poly.entity_id
_entity_poly.type
_entity_poly.pdbx_seq_one_letter_code
_entity_poly.pdbx_strand_id
1 'polypeptide(L)'
;MKSLWIAGLASVLLVAPAAAQRRPAPAAQEDPVKAGVDAYDRGDYRTAIDKWRPEAERGNADAQFNMGQAYKLGRGVAADSKQAEAWYRKAVLQGHEQAEGYYGVTLFENGKRTEAVQWLQRAVSRDDARAQYILGIMLFNGDGVQKDWPRAYALMVRASAAGLDPAVKARAQMDQFMPLDDRQKGLALSRKYEEEFRNGGRPLPPVEVAEINRPSPPPMTRPAESAPRPKPRPVQPAPAPVAAAPAPVRDGGWRVQLGAFGDPGNARKLWAQVGGRFPGRQPYFVKTGALTRLLVGPYASRAAAAGACGSVRPCVPVGR
;
A
#
# COMPACT_ATOMS: atom_id res chain seq x y z
N MET A 1 -81.51 -46.21 -73.28
CA MET A 1 -81.21 -47.65 -73.12
C MET A 1 -80.19 -47.81 -72.01
N LYS A 2 -80.25 -48.95 -71.33
CA LYS A 2 -79.53 -49.34 -70.10
C LYS A 2 -78.00 -49.21 -70.16
N SER A 3 -77.42 -49.04 -68.96
CA SER A 3 -76.07 -49.49 -68.52
C SER A 3 -74.89 -48.57 -68.89
N LEU A 4 -73.79 -48.44 -68.12
CA LEU A 4 -73.19 -49.22 -67.04
C LEU A 4 -72.32 -48.28 -66.17
N TRP A 5 -72.19 -48.61 -64.88
CA TRP A 5 -71.30 -47.97 -63.92
C TRP A 5 -69.83 -48.35 -64.13
N ILE A 6 -68.91 -47.40 -63.97
CA ILE A 6 -67.52 -47.67 -63.55
C ILE A 6 -67.17 -46.68 -62.44
N ALA A 7 -66.96 -47.23 -61.24
CA ALA A 7 -66.49 -46.51 -60.07
C ALA A 7 -65.00 -46.20 -60.22
N GLY A 8 -64.66 -44.90 -60.25
CA GLY A 8 -63.28 -44.42 -60.13
C GLY A 8 -63.04 -43.92 -58.71
N LEU A 9 -62.37 -44.72 -57.88
CA LEU A 9 -61.80 -44.29 -56.60
C LEU A 9 -60.63 -43.32 -56.88
N ALA A 10 -60.91 -42.02 -56.88
CA ALA A 10 -59.88 -40.99 -56.84
C ALA A 10 -59.46 -40.79 -55.37
N SER A 11 -58.39 -41.48 -54.96
CA SER A 11 -57.73 -41.23 -53.68
C SER A 11 -57.14 -39.82 -53.68
N VAL A 12 -57.82 -38.88 -53.02
CA VAL A 12 -57.26 -37.56 -52.72
C VAL A 12 -56.22 -37.75 -51.62
N LEU A 13 -54.94 -37.76 -52.02
CA LEU A 13 -53.81 -37.61 -51.10
C LEU A 13 -53.85 -36.19 -50.52
N LEU A 14 -54.39 -36.05 -49.32
CA LEU A 14 -54.19 -34.86 -48.48
C LEU A 14 -52.70 -34.78 -48.12
N VAL A 15 -51.95 -33.95 -48.83
CA VAL A 15 -50.60 -33.55 -48.42
C VAL A 15 -50.77 -32.61 -47.22
N ALA A 16 -50.61 -33.14 -46.02
CA ALA A 16 -50.51 -32.32 -44.82
C ALA A 16 -49.29 -31.38 -44.96
N PRO A 17 -49.40 -30.09 -44.64
CA PRO A 17 -48.23 -29.22 -44.63
C PRO A 17 -47.26 -29.76 -43.58
N ALA A 18 -46.03 -30.05 -44.00
CA ALA A 18 -44.96 -30.41 -43.09
C ALA A 18 -44.80 -29.27 -42.08
N ALA A 19 -45.23 -29.50 -40.85
CA ALA A 19 -44.97 -28.60 -39.75
C ALA A 19 -43.45 -28.48 -39.61
N ALA A 20 -42.90 -27.37 -40.09
CA ALA A 20 -41.50 -27.03 -39.87
C ALA A 20 -41.30 -26.95 -38.36
N GLN A 21 -40.74 -28.02 -37.78
CA GLN A 21 -40.35 -28.05 -36.39
C GLN A 21 -39.31 -26.94 -36.22
N ARG A 22 -39.71 -25.80 -35.65
CA ARG A 22 -38.77 -24.79 -35.19
C ARG A 22 -37.88 -25.50 -34.18
N ARG A 23 -36.64 -25.81 -34.58
CA ARG A 23 -35.61 -26.25 -33.65
C ARG A 23 -35.55 -25.21 -32.54
N PRO A 24 -35.65 -25.59 -31.26
CA PRO A 24 -35.44 -24.64 -30.18
C PRO A 24 -34.06 -24.01 -30.41
N ALA A 25 -33.98 -22.68 -30.37
CA ALA A 25 -32.69 -22.01 -30.38
C ALA A 25 -31.84 -22.63 -29.27
N PRO A 26 -30.55 -22.94 -29.51
CA PRO A 26 -29.69 -23.44 -28.44
C PRO A 26 -29.78 -22.44 -27.29
N ALA A 27 -30.10 -22.93 -26.09
CA ALA A 27 -30.14 -22.10 -24.89
C ALA A 27 -28.82 -21.30 -24.86
N ALA A 28 -28.93 -19.97 -24.76
CA ALA A 28 -27.76 -19.11 -24.70
C ALA A 28 -26.83 -19.67 -23.61
N GLN A 29 -25.60 -20.02 -24.01
CA GLN A 29 -24.66 -20.65 -23.09
C GLN A 29 -24.37 -19.65 -21.98
N GLU A 30 -24.71 -20.01 -20.75
CA GLU A 30 -24.54 -19.16 -19.57
C GLU A 30 -23.06 -18.80 -19.42
N ASP A 31 -22.76 -17.50 -19.26
CA ASP A 31 -21.40 -17.02 -19.00
C ASP A 31 -20.87 -17.66 -17.70
N PRO A 32 -19.83 -18.52 -17.77
CA PRO A 32 -19.32 -19.20 -16.59
C PRO A 32 -18.82 -18.24 -15.51
N VAL A 33 -18.30 -17.06 -15.87
CA VAL A 33 -17.81 -16.10 -14.89
C VAL A 33 -18.97 -15.53 -14.09
N LYS A 34 -20.04 -15.12 -14.77
CA LYS A 34 -21.27 -14.64 -14.13
C LYS A 34 -21.92 -15.74 -13.28
N ALA A 35 -22.04 -16.96 -13.81
CA ALA A 35 -22.58 -18.10 -13.07
C ALA A 35 -21.80 -18.37 -11.77
N GLY A 36 -20.48 -18.20 -11.82
CA GLY A 36 -19.63 -18.30 -10.63
C GLY A 36 -19.85 -17.17 -9.62
N VAL A 37 -20.06 -15.92 -10.07
CA VAL A 37 -20.44 -14.80 -9.20
C VAL A 37 -21.78 -15.07 -8.51
N ASP A 38 -22.79 -15.48 -9.28
CA ASP A 38 -24.12 -15.80 -8.75
C ASP A 38 -24.03 -16.94 -7.70
N ALA A 39 -23.18 -17.95 -7.93
CA ALA A 39 -22.95 -19.03 -6.97
C ALA A 39 -22.25 -18.53 -5.70
N TYR A 40 -21.22 -17.67 -5.84
CA TYR A 40 -20.49 -17.08 -4.73
C TYR A 40 -21.39 -16.24 -3.82
N ASP A 41 -22.28 -15.44 -4.41
CA ASP A 41 -23.22 -14.58 -3.68
C ASP A 41 -24.25 -15.38 -2.87
N ARG A 42 -24.58 -16.59 -3.32
CA ARG A 42 -25.41 -17.55 -2.55
C ARG A 42 -24.62 -18.35 -1.52
N GLY A 43 -23.31 -18.11 -1.39
CA GLY A 43 -22.42 -18.86 -0.49
C GLY A 43 -21.98 -20.23 -1.02
N ASP A 44 -22.33 -20.58 -2.26
CA ASP A 44 -21.84 -21.79 -2.92
C ASP A 44 -20.46 -21.54 -3.54
N TYR A 45 -19.48 -21.42 -2.65
CA TYR A 45 -18.11 -21.09 -3.03
C TYR A 45 -17.45 -22.19 -3.85
N ARG A 46 -17.84 -23.46 -3.68
CA ARG A 46 -17.24 -24.56 -4.44
C ARG A 46 -17.65 -24.47 -5.91
N THR A 47 -18.94 -24.29 -6.18
CA THR A 47 -19.43 -24.10 -7.55
C THR A 47 -18.82 -22.85 -8.17
N ALA A 48 -18.67 -21.75 -7.42
CA ALA A 48 -18.01 -20.55 -7.91
C ALA A 48 -16.58 -20.83 -8.41
N ILE A 49 -15.80 -21.59 -7.63
CA ILE A 49 -14.43 -21.96 -8.01
C ILE A 49 -14.40 -22.90 -9.21
N ASP A 50 -15.31 -23.87 -9.28
CA ASP A 50 -15.42 -24.79 -10.40
C ASP A 50 -15.76 -24.06 -11.71
N LYS A 51 -16.51 -22.96 -11.63
CA LYS A 51 -16.81 -22.08 -12.77
C LYS A 51 -15.67 -21.13 -13.13
N TRP A 52 -15.04 -20.49 -12.14
CA TRP A 52 -14.01 -19.48 -12.39
C TRP A 52 -12.66 -20.07 -12.79
N ARG A 53 -12.24 -21.19 -12.19
CA ARG A 53 -10.88 -21.73 -12.39
C ARG A 53 -10.56 -22.00 -13.87
N PRO A 54 -11.42 -22.70 -14.65
CA PRO A 54 -11.15 -22.92 -16.07
C PRO A 54 -11.04 -21.61 -16.86
N GLU A 55 -11.91 -20.63 -16.61
CA GLU A 55 -11.85 -19.34 -17.31
C GLU A 55 -10.61 -18.53 -16.93
N ALA A 56 -10.23 -18.54 -15.64
CA ALA A 56 -9.03 -17.88 -15.16
C ALA A 56 -7.75 -18.46 -15.78
N GLU A 57 -7.71 -19.79 -15.96
CA GLU A 57 -6.64 -20.52 -16.64
C GLU A 57 -6.58 -20.20 -18.14
N ARG A 58 -7.73 -19.94 -18.78
CA ARG A 58 -7.80 -19.46 -20.18
C ARG A 58 -7.50 -17.98 -20.34
N GLY A 59 -7.22 -17.26 -19.26
CA GLY A 59 -6.84 -15.86 -19.32
C GLY A 59 -7.97 -14.87 -19.06
N ASN A 60 -9.19 -15.30 -18.74
CA ASN A 60 -10.27 -14.36 -18.43
C ASN A 60 -9.91 -13.52 -17.19
N ALA A 61 -9.78 -12.20 -17.35
CA ALA A 61 -9.29 -11.31 -16.30
C ALA A 61 -10.24 -11.20 -15.10
N ASP A 62 -11.56 -11.22 -15.32
CA ASP A 62 -12.57 -11.18 -14.25
C ASP A 62 -12.52 -12.46 -13.42
N ALA A 63 -12.40 -13.62 -14.08
CA ALA A 63 -12.22 -14.90 -13.40
C ALA A 63 -10.91 -14.95 -12.60
N GLN A 64 -9.81 -14.40 -13.13
CA GLN A 64 -8.54 -14.28 -12.40
C GLN A 64 -8.68 -13.38 -11.17
N PHE A 65 -9.38 -12.25 -11.30
CA PHE A 65 -9.69 -11.37 -10.18
C PHE A 65 -10.50 -12.12 -9.10
N ASN A 66 -11.55 -12.83 -9.50
CA ASN A 66 -12.40 -13.61 -8.59
C ASN A 66 -11.63 -14.76 -7.90
N MET A 67 -10.74 -15.44 -8.62
CA MET A 67 -9.84 -16.43 -8.04
C MET A 67 -8.90 -15.79 -7.00
N GLY A 68 -8.38 -14.59 -7.29
CA GLY A 68 -7.61 -13.80 -6.32
C GLY A 68 -8.38 -13.54 -5.03
N GLN A 69 -9.63 -13.09 -5.15
CA GLN A 69 -10.54 -12.87 -4.01
C GLN A 69 -10.79 -14.15 -3.21
N ALA A 70 -11.02 -15.27 -3.88
CA ALA A 70 -11.27 -16.55 -3.24
C ALA A 70 -10.09 -17.02 -2.39
N TYR A 71 -8.86 -16.95 -2.94
CA TYR A 71 -7.63 -17.26 -2.18
C TYR A 71 -7.36 -16.25 -1.06
N LYS A 72 -7.68 -14.97 -1.26
CA LYS A 72 -7.54 -13.94 -0.23
C LYS A 72 -8.44 -14.18 0.98
N LEU A 73 -9.68 -14.64 0.74
CA LEU A 73 -10.70 -14.83 1.77
C LEU A 73 -10.83 -16.28 2.26
N GLY A 74 -10.17 -17.24 1.61
CA GLY A 74 -10.30 -18.67 1.93
C GLY A 74 -11.70 -19.23 1.64
N ARG A 75 -12.37 -18.74 0.58
CA ARG A 75 -13.73 -19.14 0.23
C ARG A 75 -13.71 -20.08 -0.98
N GLY A 76 -14.13 -21.32 -0.78
CA GLY A 76 -14.10 -22.38 -1.82
C GLY A 76 -12.70 -22.95 -2.09
N VAL A 77 -11.65 -22.30 -1.59
CA VAL A 77 -10.25 -22.73 -1.58
C VAL A 77 -9.62 -22.38 -0.24
N ALA A 78 -8.54 -23.06 0.14
CA ALA A 78 -7.76 -22.64 1.32
C ALA A 78 -7.18 -21.24 1.12
N ALA A 79 -7.18 -20.43 2.18
CA ALA A 79 -6.63 -19.08 2.12
C ALA A 79 -5.12 -19.14 1.82
N ASP A 80 -4.67 -18.39 0.82
CA ASP A 80 -3.27 -18.34 0.40
C ASP A 80 -2.97 -16.96 -0.22
N SER A 81 -2.20 -16.14 0.49
CA SER A 81 -1.90 -14.77 0.05
C SER A 81 -0.95 -14.73 -1.15
N LYS A 82 -0.18 -15.78 -1.41
CA LYS A 82 0.71 -15.88 -2.58
C LYS A 82 -0.06 -16.28 -3.82
N GLN A 83 -1.03 -17.17 -3.70
CA GLN A 83 -1.96 -17.47 -4.78
C GLN A 83 -2.82 -16.24 -5.11
N ALA A 84 -3.36 -15.56 -4.10
CA ALA A 84 -4.10 -14.31 -4.31
C ALA A 84 -3.26 -13.28 -5.07
N GLU A 85 -2.02 -13.04 -4.63
CA GLU A 85 -1.05 -12.16 -5.30
C GLU A 85 -0.86 -12.54 -6.78
N ALA A 86 -0.63 -13.83 -7.06
CA ALA A 86 -0.38 -14.32 -8.41
C ALA A 86 -1.61 -14.13 -9.32
N TRP A 87 -2.82 -14.39 -8.83
CA TRP A 87 -4.05 -14.24 -9.59
C TRP A 87 -4.39 -12.77 -9.86
N TYR A 88 -4.29 -11.89 -8.85
CA TYR A 88 -4.47 -10.45 -9.09
C TYR A 88 -3.42 -9.90 -10.06
N ARG A 89 -2.16 -10.33 -9.96
CA ARG A 89 -1.12 -9.92 -10.91
C ARG A 89 -1.50 -10.25 -12.34
N LYS A 90 -2.04 -11.45 -12.61
CA LYS A 90 -2.49 -11.84 -13.95
C LYS A 90 -3.62 -10.92 -14.44
N ALA A 91 -4.62 -10.62 -13.60
CA ALA A 91 -5.72 -9.72 -13.96
C ALA A 91 -5.22 -8.30 -14.25
N VAL A 92 -4.33 -7.77 -13.42
CA VAL A 92 -3.74 -6.43 -13.56
C VAL A 92 -2.90 -6.31 -14.84
N LEU A 93 -2.16 -7.34 -15.23
CA LEU A 93 -1.39 -7.35 -16.49
C LEU A 93 -2.28 -7.25 -17.74
N GLN A 94 -3.57 -7.54 -17.60
CA GLN A 94 -4.58 -7.41 -18.66
C GLN A 94 -5.37 -6.09 -18.56
N GLY A 95 -5.01 -5.19 -17.65
CA GLY A 95 -5.70 -3.91 -17.46
C GLY A 95 -6.96 -3.98 -16.61
N HIS A 96 -7.19 -5.07 -15.85
CA HIS A 96 -8.35 -5.18 -14.97
C HIS A 96 -8.28 -4.17 -13.82
N GLU A 97 -9.04 -3.08 -13.92
CA GLU A 97 -8.89 -1.91 -13.05
C GLU A 97 -9.14 -2.19 -11.57
N GLN A 98 -10.19 -2.95 -11.26
CA GLN A 98 -10.51 -3.28 -9.86
C GLN A 98 -9.39 -4.10 -9.21
N ALA A 99 -8.72 -4.97 -9.98
CA ALA A 99 -7.66 -5.84 -9.47
C ALA A 99 -6.44 -5.04 -9.01
N GLU A 100 -6.20 -3.84 -9.55
CA GLU A 100 -5.04 -3.02 -9.19
C GLU A 100 -5.03 -2.65 -7.69
N GLY A 101 -6.18 -2.26 -7.13
CA GLY A 101 -6.29 -1.91 -5.72
C GLY A 101 -6.06 -3.12 -4.81
N TYR A 102 -6.68 -4.25 -5.15
CA TYR A 102 -6.48 -5.50 -4.40
C TYR A 102 -5.06 -6.04 -4.54
N TYR A 103 -4.43 -5.89 -5.71
CA TYR A 103 -3.04 -6.27 -5.93
C TYR A 103 -2.10 -5.41 -5.08
N GLY A 104 -2.28 -4.09 -5.09
CA GLY A 104 -1.50 -3.17 -4.24
C GLY A 104 -1.60 -3.49 -2.75
N VAL A 105 -2.82 -3.75 -2.25
CA VAL A 105 -3.04 -4.16 -0.86
C VAL A 105 -2.36 -5.50 -0.56
N THR A 106 -2.52 -6.48 -1.45
CA THR A 106 -1.91 -7.82 -1.28
C THR A 106 -0.39 -7.76 -1.28
N LEU A 107 0.21 -6.95 -2.16
CA LEU A 107 1.66 -6.72 -2.17
C LEU A 107 2.13 -6.14 -0.83
N PHE A 108 1.43 -5.13 -0.30
CA PHE A 108 1.76 -4.53 0.98
C PHE A 108 1.69 -5.55 2.13
N GLU A 109 0.62 -6.33 2.20
CA GLU A 109 0.43 -7.39 3.22
C GLU A 109 1.49 -8.49 3.11
N ASN A 110 1.92 -8.81 1.89
CA ASN A 110 3.00 -9.76 1.63
C ASN A 110 4.41 -9.16 1.82
N GLY A 111 4.51 -7.93 2.33
CA GLY A 111 5.78 -7.25 2.64
C GLY A 111 6.47 -6.60 1.43
N LYS A 112 5.86 -6.61 0.24
CA LYS A 112 6.40 -6.05 -1.00
C LYS A 112 6.03 -4.58 -1.15
N ARG A 113 6.44 -3.78 -0.18
CA ARG A 113 5.93 -2.41 0.01
C ARG A 113 6.26 -1.46 -1.12
N THR A 114 7.51 -1.47 -1.60
CA THR A 114 7.95 -0.65 -2.73
C THR A 114 7.16 -0.99 -4.00
N GLU A 115 6.93 -2.29 -4.27
CA GLU A 115 6.13 -2.74 -5.42
C GLU A 115 4.67 -2.32 -5.30
N ALA A 116 4.13 -2.25 -4.08
CA ALA A 116 2.75 -1.86 -3.82
C ALA A 116 2.46 -0.39 -4.17
N VAL A 117 3.45 0.51 -4.04
CA VAL A 117 3.26 1.97 -4.12
C VAL A 117 2.52 2.38 -5.40
N GLN A 118 3.00 1.96 -6.56
CA GLN A 118 2.40 2.37 -7.84
C GLN A 118 0.95 1.89 -7.99
N TRP A 119 0.64 0.69 -7.50
CA TRP A 119 -0.70 0.09 -7.60
C TRP A 119 -1.67 0.76 -6.64
N LEU A 120 -1.21 1.01 -5.41
CA LEU A 120 -1.96 1.77 -4.43
C LEU A 120 -2.23 3.17 -4.96
N GLN A 121 -1.24 3.89 -5.48
CA GLN A 121 -1.43 5.23 -6.03
C GLN A 121 -2.47 5.28 -7.16
N ARG A 122 -2.44 4.31 -8.10
CA ARG A 122 -3.47 4.20 -9.14
C ARG A 122 -4.85 3.98 -8.55
N ALA A 123 -4.98 3.11 -7.55
CA ALA A 123 -6.25 2.87 -6.87
C ALA A 123 -6.72 4.10 -6.07
N VAL A 124 -5.82 4.81 -5.38
CA VAL A 124 -6.14 6.07 -4.70
C VAL A 124 -6.61 7.11 -5.72
N SER A 125 -6.04 7.14 -6.94
CA SER A 125 -6.43 8.04 -8.04
C SER A 125 -7.80 7.72 -8.66
N ARG A 126 -8.42 6.60 -8.25
CA ARG A 126 -9.81 6.22 -8.55
C ARG A 126 -10.68 6.21 -7.29
N ASP A 127 -10.23 6.93 -6.27
CA ASP A 127 -10.90 7.09 -4.98
C ASP A 127 -11.09 5.80 -4.16
N ASP A 128 -10.24 4.78 -4.32
CA ASP A 128 -10.32 3.57 -3.50
C ASP A 128 -9.92 3.87 -2.04
N ALA A 129 -10.89 3.82 -1.13
CA ALA A 129 -10.73 4.10 0.29
C ALA A 129 -9.74 3.17 1.01
N ARG A 130 -9.62 1.91 0.57
CA ARG A 130 -8.70 0.93 1.16
C ARG A 130 -7.28 1.24 0.76
N ALA A 131 -7.07 1.59 -0.51
CA ALA A 131 -5.77 2.05 -0.99
C ALA A 131 -5.35 3.37 -0.32
N GLN A 132 -6.29 4.30 -0.11
CA GLN A 132 -6.05 5.53 0.65
C GLN A 132 -5.55 5.22 2.07
N TYR A 133 -6.22 4.30 2.76
CA TYR A 133 -5.82 3.85 4.09
C TYR A 133 -4.41 3.24 4.09
N ILE A 134 -4.12 2.28 3.20
CA ILE A 134 -2.80 1.64 3.18
C ILE A 134 -1.69 2.63 2.79
N LEU A 135 -1.87 3.42 1.74
CA LEU A 135 -0.88 4.41 1.31
C LEU A 135 -0.69 5.50 2.37
N GLY A 136 -1.75 5.90 3.08
CA GLY A 136 -1.65 6.83 4.21
C GLY A 136 -0.81 6.27 5.36
N ILE A 137 -0.98 4.99 5.72
CA ILE A 137 -0.11 4.32 6.70
C ILE A 137 1.35 4.30 6.22
N MET A 138 1.57 3.98 4.94
CA MET A 138 2.92 3.95 4.35
C MET A 138 3.60 5.31 4.45
N LEU A 139 2.91 6.38 4.06
CA LEU A 139 3.42 7.76 4.13
C LEU A 139 3.63 8.25 5.58
N PHE A 140 2.79 7.81 6.52
CA PHE A 140 2.98 8.16 7.94
C PHE A 140 4.24 7.52 8.51
N ASN A 141 4.46 6.23 8.20
CA ASN A 141 5.57 5.45 8.73
C ASN A 141 6.87 5.57 7.93
N GLY A 142 6.82 6.05 6.68
CA GLY A 142 7.95 6.05 5.75
C GLY A 142 8.26 4.65 5.22
N ASP A 143 7.20 3.92 4.88
CA ASP A 143 7.27 2.48 4.66
C ASP A 143 7.23 2.13 3.18
N GLY A 144 8.41 1.96 2.56
CA GLY A 144 8.57 1.86 1.11
C GLY A 144 8.43 3.19 0.36
N VAL A 145 8.15 4.28 1.08
CA VAL A 145 7.98 5.65 0.58
C VAL A 145 8.63 6.64 1.55
N GLN A 146 8.95 7.85 1.09
CA GLN A 146 9.34 8.92 2.01
C GLN A 146 8.16 9.33 2.91
N LYS A 147 8.49 9.80 4.12
CA LYS A 147 7.46 10.27 5.05
C LYS A 147 6.82 11.56 4.53
N ASP A 148 5.50 11.57 4.48
CA ASP A 148 4.69 12.74 4.12
C ASP A 148 3.45 12.77 5.04
N TRP A 149 3.59 13.41 6.19
CA TRP A 149 2.54 13.47 7.20
C TRP A 149 1.27 14.21 6.75
N PRO A 150 1.36 15.41 6.13
CA PRO A 150 0.18 16.05 5.56
C PRO A 150 -0.57 15.15 4.56
N ARG A 151 0.13 14.50 3.63
CA ARG A 151 -0.50 13.59 2.65
C ARG A 151 -1.07 12.35 3.32
N ALA A 152 -0.36 11.75 4.28
CA ALA A 152 -0.88 10.64 5.06
C ALA A 152 -2.19 10.98 5.76
N TYR A 153 -2.25 12.14 6.43
CA TYR A 153 -3.44 12.60 7.13
C TYR A 153 -4.59 12.91 6.15
N ALA A 154 -4.30 13.52 5.01
CA ALA A 154 -5.29 13.77 3.96
C ALA A 154 -5.94 12.46 3.47
N LEU A 155 -5.13 11.44 3.17
CA LEU A 155 -5.63 10.13 2.75
C LEU A 155 -6.48 9.47 3.83
N MET A 156 -6.11 9.59 5.11
CA MET A 156 -6.89 9.06 6.22
C MET A 156 -8.25 9.75 6.38
N VAL A 157 -8.30 11.07 6.20
CA VAL A 157 -9.56 11.83 6.23
C VAL A 157 -10.51 11.35 5.14
N ARG A 158 -10.02 11.20 3.91
CA ARG A 158 -10.82 10.73 2.77
C ARG A 158 -11.30 9.29 2.95
N ALA A 159 -10.41 8.39 3.37
CA ALA A 159 -10.76 7.00 3.66
C ALA A 159 -11.80 6.90 4.79
N SER A 160 -11.68 7.74 5.81
CA SER A 160 -12.66 7.82 6.91
C SER A 160 -14.01 8.34 6.41
N ALA A 161 -14.02 9.35 5.54
CA ALA A 161 -15.25 9.91 4.97
C ALA A 161 -15.99 8.89 4.07
N ALA A 162 -15.26 7.97 3.46
CA ALA A 162 -15.81 6.83 2.73
C ALA A 162 -16.32 5.68 3.63
N GLY A 163 -16.34 5.86 4.96
CA GLY A 163 -16.88 4.89 5.92
C GLY A 163 -15.90 3.78 6.31
N LEU A 164 -14.60 3.93 6.03
CA LEU A 164 -13.61 2.90 6.40
C LEU A 164 -13.19 3.05 7.87
N ASP A 165 -13.83 2.30 8.76
CA ASP A 165 -13.56 2.30 10.22
C ASP A 165 -12.07 2.16 10.60
N PRO A 166 -11.26 1.29 9.96
CA PRO A 166 -9.82 1.26 10.20
C PRO A 166 -9.13 2.61 10.00
N ALA A 167 -9.55 3.41 9.02
CA ALA A 167 -8.99 4.73 8.76
C ALA A 167 -9.39 5.73 9.85
N VAL A 168 -10.63 5.67 10.36
CA VAL A 168 -11.08 6.51 11.48
C VAL A 168 -10.19 6.26 12.70
N LYS A 169 -9.96 4.99 13.04
CA LYS A 169 -9.11 4.58 14.17
C LYS A 169 -7.66 4.98 13.97
N ALA A 170 -7.10 4.75 12.78
CA ALA A 170 -5.73 5.12 12.46
C ALA A 170 -5.53 6.63 12.49
N ARG A 171 -6.48 7.42 11.99
CA ARG A 171 -6.44 8.88 12.08
C ARG A 171 -6.42 9.36 13.53
N ALA A 172 -7.27 8.80 14.39
CA ALA A 172 -7.29 9.13 15.82
C ALA A 172 -5.95 8.81 16.51
N GLN A 173 -5.28 7.74 16.08
CA GLN A 173 -3.91 7.45 16.55
C GLN A 173 -2.91 8.48 16.00
N MET A 174 -3.00 8.84 14.72
CA MET A 174 -2.14 9.87 14.12
C MET A 174 -2.29 11.22 14.83
N ASP A 175 -3.51 11.59 15.24
CA ASP A 175 -3.78 12.81 16.02
C ASP A 175 -2.96 12.92 17.31
N GLN A 176 -2.52 11.79 17.88
CA GLN A 176 -1.70 11.75 19.10
C GLN A 176 -0.21 12.02 18.83
N PHE A 177 0.26 11.77 17.61
CA PHE A 177 1.68 11.86 17.25
C PHE A 177 2.00 13.02 16.30
N MET A 178 1.00 13.51 15.56
CA MET A 178 1.19 14.54 14.54
C MET A 178 1.03 15.96 15.12
N PRO A 179 1.99 16.87 14.84
CA PRO A 179 1.85 18.29 15.10
C PRO A 179 0.56 18.85 14.50
N LEU A 180 -0.04 19.83 15.18
CA LEU A 180 -1.29 20.46 14.73
C LEU A 180 -1.16 21.03 13.30
N ASP A 181 -0.04 21.69 13.01
CA ASP A 181 0.22 22.31 11.70
C ASP A 181 0.18 21.29 10.55
N ASP A 182 0.74 20.10 10.73
CA ASP A 182 0.74 19.06 9.69
C ASP A 182 -0.64 18.44 9.51
N ARG A 183 -1.43 18.33 10.58
CA ARG A 183 -2.83 17.92 10.49
C ARG A 183 -3.69 18.95 9.77
N GLN A 184 -3.48 20.24 10.03
CA GLN A 184 -4.16 21.32 9.31
C GLN A 184 -3.82 21.31 7.82
N LYS A 185 -2.53 21.15 7.47
CA LYS A 185 -2.11 20.96 6.07
C LYS A 185 -2.78 19.73 5.45
N GLY A 186 -2.85 18.61 6.17
CA GLY A 186 -3.52 17.40 5.71
C GLY A 186 -5.02 17.58 5.48
N LEU A 187 -5.72 18.30 6.36
CA LEU A 187 -7.13 18.65 6.16
C LEU A 187 -7.34 19.54 4.92
N ALA A 188 -6.47 20.52 4.70
CA ALA A 188 -6.51 21.37 3.51
C ALA A 188 -6.24 20.55 2.24
N LEU A 189 -5.27 19.64 2.29
CA LEU A 189 -4.93 18.76 1.19
C LEU A 189 -6.05 17.76 0.86
N SER A 190 -6.77 17.23 1.88
CA SER A 190 -7.96 16.39 1.69
C SER A 190 -9.02 17.10 0.85
N ARG A 191 -9.34 18.35 1.23
CA ARG A 191 -10.33 19.18 0.51
C ARG A 191 -9.90 19.43 -0.93
N LYS A 192 -8.62 19.70 -1.16
CA LYS A 192 -8.06 19.87 -2.50
C LYS A 192 -8.25 18.60 -3.35
N TYR A 193 -7.92 17.43 -2.79
CA TYR A 193 -8.11 16.16 -3.50
C TYR A 193 -9.59 15.87 -3.81
N GLU A 194 -10.49 16.14 -2.87
CA GLU A 194 -11.94 16.01 -3.08
C GLU A 194 -12.45 16.92 -4.20
N GLU A 195 -11.98 18.17 -4.26
CA GLU A 195 -12.32 19.12 -5.32
C GLU A 195 -11.79 18.66 -6.69
N GLU A 196 -10.52 18.25 -6.74
CA GLU A 196 -9.92 17.72 -7.97
C GLU A 196 -10.64 16.46 -8.47
N PHE A 197 -11.06 15.55 -7.57
CA PHE A 197 -11.91 14.40 -7.93
C PHE A 197 -13.25 14.83 -8.50
N ARG A 198 -13.93 15.79 -7.85
CA ARG A 198 -15.22 16.31 -8.30
C ARG A 198 -15.13 16.92 -9.70
N ASN A 199 -13.97 17.50 -10.02
CA ASN A 199 -13.69 18.12 -11.32
C ASN A 199 -13.17 17.12 -12.37
N GLY A 200 -13.15 15.80 -12.08
CA GLY A 200 -12.66 14.76 -12.99
C GLY A 200 -11.13 14.71 -13.14
N GLY A 201 -10.40 15.38 -12.25
CA GLY A 201 -8.95 15.41 -12.22
C GLY A 201 -8.32 14.16 -11.59
N ARG A 202 -6.98 14.08 -11.66
CA ARG A 202 -6.17 13.07 -10.95
C ARG A 202 -5.47 13.73 -9.77
N PRO A 203 -6.02 13.65 -8.57
CA PRO A 203 -5.62 14.52 -7.47
C PRO A 203 -4.26 14.20 -6.86
N LEU A 204 -3.76 12.99 -7.09
CA LEU A 204 -2.60 12.49 -6.36
C LEU A 204 -1.34 12.64 -7.19
N PRO A 205 -0.48 13.61 -6.85
CA PRO A 205 0.85 13.65 -7.44
C PRO A 205 1.61 12.37 -7.07
N PRO A 206 2.61 11.97 -7.87
CA PRO A 206 3.49 10.86 -7.55
C PRO A 206 4.02 10.93 -6.11
N VAL A 207 4.06 9.77 -5.45
CA VAL A 207 4.66 9.59 -4.13
C VAL A 207 6.10 9.15 -4.36
N GLU A 208 7.02 9.78 -3.64
CA GLU A 208 8.42 9.47 -3.73
C GLU A 208 8.71 8.13 -3.04
N VAL A 209 9.06 7.13 -3.85
CA VAL A 209 9.48 5.82 -3.36
C VAL A 209 10.81 5.99 -2.63
N ALA A 210 10.92 5.43 -1.43
CA ALA A 210 12.18 5.49 -0.69
C ALA A 210 13.23 4.63 -1.41
N GLU A 211 14.16 5.26 -2.11
CA GLU A 211 15.28 4.54 -2.73
C GLU A 211 16.19 3.98 -1.64
N ILE A 212 16.33 2.65 -1.62
CA ILE A 212 17.05 1.92 -0.56
C ILE A 212 18.58 2.15 -0.60
N ASN A 213 19.12 2.95 -1.54
CA ASN A 213 20.55 3.31 -1.64
C ASN A 213 20.81 4.42 -2.69
N ARG A 214 20.34 5.66 -2.46
CA ARG A 214 20.98 6.83 -3.08
C ARG A 214 21.36 7.85 -2.01
N PRO A 215 22.59 8.40 -2.05
CA PRO A 215 22.91 9.60 -1.29
C PRO A 215 21.92 10.70 -1.70
N SER A 216 21.37 11.41 -0.71
CA SER A 216 20.50 12.56 -0.98
C SER A 216 21.18 13.51 -1.98
N PRO A 217 20.52 13.89 -3.08
CA PRO A 217 21.08 14.92 -3.94
C PRO A 217 21.26 16.19 -3.10
N PRO A 218 22.38 16.92 -3.26
CA PRO A 218 22.53 18.20 -2.59
C PRO A 218 21.34 19.09 -2.97
N PRO A 219 20.86 19.96 -2.05
CA PRO A 219 19.72 20.82 -2.33
C PRO A 219 19.99 21.59 -3.63
N MET A 220 19.08 21.43 -4.60
CA MET A 220 19.17 22.15 -5.87
C MET A 220 19.04 23.64 -5.58
N THR A 221 20.17 24.33 -5.57
CA THR A 221 20.20 25.80 -5.60
C THR A 221 19.53 26.23 -6.91
N ARG A 222 18.37 26.89 -6.82
CA ARG A 222 17.81 27.64 -7.94
C ARG A 222 18.88 28.59 -8.49
N PRO A 223 19.04 28.73 -9.82
CA PRO A 223 19.92 29.74 -10.38
C PRO A 223 19.45 31.12 -9.92
N ALA A 224 20.28 31.80 -9.13
CA ALA A 224 20.11 33.21 -8.87
C ALA A 224 20.45 33.97 -10.16
N GLU A 225 19.48 34.76 -10.60
CA GLU A 225 19.60 35.76 -11.64
C GLU A 225 20.82 36.67 -11.39
N SER A 226 21.57 36.95 -12.45
CA SER A 226 22.87 37.62 -12.40
C SER A 226 22.74 39.10 -12.02
N ALA A 227 23.32 39.49 -10.89
CA ALA A 227 23.63 40.87 -10.54
C ALA A 227 25.15 41.15 -10.63
N PRO A 228 25.60 42.39 -10.92
CA PRO A 228 26.93 42.68 -11.45
C PRO A 228 28.02 42.74 -10.37
N ARG A 229 29.25 42.42 -10.79
CA ARG A 229 30.46 42.34 -9.93
C ARG A 229 30.77 43.67 -9.22
N PRO A 230 31.06 43.65 -7.89
CA PRO A 230 31.73 44.76 -7.22
C PRO A 230 33.27 44.61 -7.28
N LYS A 231 33.94 45.78 -7.29
CA LYS A 231 35.39 45.99 -7.33
C LYS A 231 36.11 45.52 -6.03
N PRO A 232 37.45 45.30 -6.06
CA PRO A 232 38.17 44.67 -4.96
C PRO A 232 38.34 45.60 -3.75
N ARG A 233 38.18 45.05 -2.54
CA ARG A 233 38.54 45.70 -1.28
C ARG A 233 39.84 45.12 -0.69
N PRO A 234 40.56 45.90 0.14
CA PRO A 234 41.95 45.64 0.53
C PRO A 234 42.10 44.56 1.60
N VAL A 235 43.28 43.95 1.59
CA VAL A 235 43.78 42.90 2.49
C VAL A 235 43.70 43.34 3.97
N GLN A 236 43.14 42.48 4.82
CA GLN A 236 43.28 42.55 6.29
C GLN A 236 43.86 41.24 6.83
N PRO A 237 44.56 41.28 8.00
CA PRO A 237 45.51 40.26 8.43
C PRO A 237 44.83 39.04 9.06
N ALA A 238 45.53 37.90 9.01
CA ALA A 238 45.04 36.59 9.43
C ALA A 238 44.59 36.53 10.91
N PRO A 239 43.42 35.92 11.20
CA PRO A 239 43.09 35.45 12.54
C PRO A 239 43.54 34.00 12.78
N ALA A 240 43.86 33.74 14.06
CA ALA A 240 44.34 32.48 14.64
C ALA A 240 43.36 31.30 14.46
N PRO A 241 43.80 30.03 14.68
CA PRO A 241 43.10 28.85 14.18
C PRO A 241 41.79 28.58 14.95
N VAL A 242 40.68 28.55 14.21
CA VAL A 242 39.38 28.15 14.74
C VAL A 242 39.35 26.63 14.84
N ALA A 243 38.93 26.14 16.01
CA ALA A 243 38.84 24.73 16.37
C ALA A 243 38.10 23.89 15.31
N ALA A 244 38.65 22.68 15.07
CA ALA A 244 38.15 21.71 14.12
C ALA A 244 36.68 21.36 14.37
N ALA A 245 35.90 21.28 13.29
CA ALA A 245 34.57 20.68 13.28
C ALA A 245 34.64 19.23 13.83
N PRO A 246 33.65 18.78 14.62
CA PRO A 246 33.68 17.45 15.20
C PRO A 246 33.66 16.38 14.10
N ALA A 247 34.61 15.43 14.21
CA ALA A 247 34.76 14.32 13.28
C ALA A 247 33.47 13.47 13.18
N PRO A 248 33.19 12.86 12.02
CA PRO A 248 32.06 11.96 11.85
C PRO A 248 32.12 10.81 12.87
N VAL A 249 30.99 10.56 13.53
CA VAL A 249 30.84 9.48 14.51
C VAL A 249 31.07 8.13 13.83
N ARG A 250 32.19 7.46 14.12
CA ARG A 250 32.48 6.11 13.62
C ARG A 250 31.60 5.08 14.34
N ASP A 251 30.85 4.25 13.60
CA ASP A 251 30.09 3.12 14.15
C ASP A 251 30.96 1.87 14.23
N GLY A 252 31.48 1.58 15.43
CA GLY A 252 32.26 0.36 15.72
C GLY A 252 31.39 -0.79 16.24
N GLY A 253 30.07 -0.72 16.06
CA GLY A 253 29.14 -1.76 16.50
C GLY A 253 28.78 -1.73 17.98
N TRP A 254 29.19 -0.71 18.73
CA TRP A 254 28.88 -0.61 20.17
C TRP A 254 27.67 0.29 20.44
N ARG A 255 26.89 -0.07 21.46
CA ARG A 255 25.73 0.67 21.99
C ARG A 255 25.74 0.62 23.51
N VAL A 256 24.91 1.42 24.16
CA VAL A 256 24.59 1.26 25.59
C VAL A 256 23.13 0.88 25.75
N GLN A 257 22.84 -0.13 26.57
CA GLN A 257 21.49 -0.51 26.95
C GLN A 257 21.09 0.24 28.21
N LEU A 258 20.01 1.02 28.14
CA LEU A 258 19.46 1.78 29.27
C LEU A 258 18.35 1.03 30.02
N GLY A 259 17.81 -0.04 29.45
CA GLY A 259 16.79 -0.85 30.10
C GLY A 259 16.09 -1.81 29.14
N ALA A 260 15.30 -2.73 29.72
CA ALA A 260 14.39 -3.61 29.02
C ALA A 260 13.00 -3.46 29.63
N PHE A 261 12.00 -3.14 28.80
CA PHE A 261 10.68 -2.72 29.25
C PHE A 261 9.62 -3.67 28.69
N GLY A 262 8.68 -4.14 29.52
CA GLY A 262 7.52 -4.89 29.03
C GLY A 262 6.58 -4.03 28.18
N ASP A 263 6.55 -2.72 28.44
CA ASP A 263 5.81 -1.74 27.65
C ASP A 263 6.78 -0.83 26.85
N PRO A 264 6.70 -0.83 25.50
CA PRO A 264 7.47 0.08 24.65
C PRO A 264 7.30 1.56 24.98
N GLY A 265 6.14 1.97 25.52
CA GLY A 265 5.87 3.35 25.93
C GLY A 265 6.80 3.82 27.06
N ASN A 266 7.12 2.94 28.01
CA ASN A 266 8.04 3.26 29.10
C ASN A 266 9.49 3.43 28.62
N ALA A 267 9.90 2.66 27.62
CA ALA A 267 11.20 2.84 26.98
C ALA A 267 11.32 4.24 26.33
N ARG A 268 10.26 4.69 25.64
CA ARG A 268 10.23 6.02 25.00
C ARG A 268 10.22 7.16 26.02
N LYS A 269 9.46 7.01 27.11
CA LYS A 269 9.46 7.97 28.23
C LYS A 269 10.86 8.10 28.84
N LEU A 270 11.55 6.99 29.08
CA LEU A 270 12.93 7.04 29.59
C LEU A 270 13.84 7.79 28.63
N TRP A 271 13.78 7.49 27.32
CA TRP A 271 14.60 8.21 26.34
C TRP A 271 14.34 9.72 26.33
N ALA A 272 13.09 10.16 26.41
CA ALA A 272 12.77 11.58 26.48
C ALA A 272 13.41 12.28 27.70
N GLN A 273 13.55 11.57 28.82
CA GLN A 273 14.16 12.11 30.04
C GLN A 273 15.70 12.12 30.02
N VAL A 274 16.33 11.17 29.34
CA VAL A 274 17.80 10.97 29.43
C VAL A 274 18.54 11.23 28.12
N GLY A 275 17.84 11.41 27.00
CA GLY A 275 18.45 11.54 25.67
C GLY A 275 19.40 12.72 25.53
N GLY A 276 19.13 13.82 26.23
CA GLY A 276 20.04 14.98 26.28
C GLY A 276 21.43 14.67 26.86
N ARG A 277 21.58 13.56 27.62
CA ARG A 277 22.86 13.10 28.15
C ARG A 277 23.69 12.31 27.13
N PHE A 278 23.14 12.04 25.94
CA PHE A 278 23.79 11.28 24.86
C PHE A 278 23.89 12.13 23.58
N PRO A 279 24.70 13.21 23.58
CA PRO A 279 24.78 14.13 22.45
C PRO A 279 25.25 13.42 21.19
N GLY A 280 24.54 13.66 20.08
CA GLY A 280 24.83 13.05 18.78
C GLY A 280 24.57 11.55 18.71
N ARG A 281 23.87 10.96 19.67
CA ARG A 281 23.47 9.54 19.67
C ARG A 281 21.96 9.40 19.47
N GLN A 282 21.57 8.27 18.90
CA GLN A 282 20.17 7.94 18.61
C GLN A 282 19.71 6.75 19.47
N PRO A 283 18.43 6.71 19.86
CA PRO A 283 17.84 5.55 20.52
C PRO A 283 17.48 4.47 19.49
N TYR A 284 17.54 3.22 19.93
CA TYR A 284 17.10 2.04 19.21
C TYR A 284 16.20 1.22 20.14
N PHE A 285 14.97 0.97 19.71
CA PHE A 285 14.00 0.18 20.46
C PHE A 285 13.93 -1.22 19.87
N VAL A 286 14.64 -2.17 20.47
CA VAL A 286 14.81 -3.53 19.95
C VAL A 286 13.88 -4.48 20.69
N LYS A 287 12.99 -5.17 19.97
CA LYS A 287 12.12 -6.19 20.57
C LYS A 287 12.92 -7.47 20.85
N THR A 288 12.85 -7.98 22.08
CA THR A 288 13.48 -9.22 22.52
C THR A 288 12.49 -10.03 23.34
N GLY A 289 11.80 -10.97 22.69
CA GLY A 289 10.66 -11.67 23.27
C GLY A 289 9.51 -10.71 23.60
N ALA A 290 9.05 -10.74 24.85
CA ALA A 290 8.02 -9.84 25.37
C ALA A 290 8.56 -8.45 25.79
N LEU A 291 9.87 -8.22 25.73
CA LEU A 291 10.51 -6.99 26.20
C LEU A 291 10.98 -6.11 25.04
N THR A 292 11.03 -4.80 25.29
CA THR A 292 11.63 -3.79 24.42
C THR A 292 12.90 -3.27 25.09
N ARG A 293 14.06 -3.54 24.49
CA ARG A 293 15.35 -3.01 24.93
C ARG A 293 15.57 -1.63 24.34
N LEU A 294 15.90 -0.66 25.19
CA LEU A 294 16.35 0.67 24.77
C LEU A 294 17.88 0.65 24.67
N LEU A 295 18.38 0.71 23.44
CA LEU A 295 19.81 0.88 23.15
C LEU A 295 20.09 2.29 22.65
N VAL A 296 21.29 2.81 22.90
CA VAL A 296 21.72 4.15 22.44
C VAL A 296 23.07 4.03 21.75
N GLY A 297 23.26 4.70 20.62
CA GLY A 297 24.51 4.67 19.86
C GLY A 297 24.39 5.39 18.51
N PRO A 298 25.30 5.15 17.56
CA PRO A 298 26.41 4.17 17.61
C PRO A 298 27.62 4.68 18.43
N TYR A 299 28.50 3.77 18.87
CA TYR A 299 29.82 4.08 19.45
C TYR A 299 30.94 3.32 18.72
N ALA A 300 32.13 3.91 18.69
CA ALA A 300 33.30 3.36 17.99
C ALA A 300 33.95 2.17 18.73
N SER A 301 33.74 2.03 20.04
CA SER A 301 34.34 0.98 20.85
C SER A 301 33.55 0.75 22.15
N ARG A 302 33.82 -0.37 22.83
CA ARG A 302 33.29 -0.65 24.17
C ARG A 302 33.61 0.45 25.16
N ALA A 303 34.85 0.95 25.13
CA ALA A 303 35.31 2.02 26.01
C ALA A 303 34.54 3.32 25.77
N ALA A 304 34.27 3.66 24.49
CA ALA A 304 33.46 4.82 24.14
C ALA A 304 32.00 4.68 24.61
N ALA A 305 31.42 3.48 24.50
CA ALA A 305 30.09 3.18 25.04
C ALA A 305 30.07 3.24 26.58
N ALA A 306 31.06 2.67 27.26
CA ALA A 306 31.19 2.72 28.71
C ALA A 306 31.33 4.17 29.23
N GLY A 307 32.17 4.98 28.58
CA GLY A 307 32.34 6.38 28.93
C GLY A 307 31.05 7.20 28.75
N ALA A 308 30.19 6.81 27.81
CA ALA A 308 28.92 7.49 27.58
C ALA A 308 27.86 7.23 28.66
N CYS A 309 28.01 6.18 29.47
CA CYS A 309 27.06 5.91 30.55
C CYS A 309 27.09 6.96 31.66
N GLY A 310 28.25 7.58 31.93
CA GLY A 310 28.38 8.63 32.95
C GLY A 310 27.70 8.25 34.28
N SER A 311 26.77 9.10 34.73
CA SER A 311 25.92 8.88 35.92
C SER A 311 24.56 8.22 35.63
N VAL A 312 24.25 7.91 34.38
CA VAL A 312 22.97 7.30 33.99
C VAL A 312 22.95 5.83 34.41
N ARG A 313 21.98 5.45 35.24
CA ARG A 313 21.77 4.05 35.68
C ARG A 313 20.31 3.64 35.51
N PRO A 314 20.03 2.42 35.01
CA PRO A 314 20.99 1.44 34.49
C PRO A 314 21.53 1.85 33.10
N CYS A 315 22.81 1.57 32.84
CA CYS A 315 23.45 1.80 31.55
C CYS A 315 24.57 0.76 31.34
N VAL A 316 24.43 -0.09 30.33
CA VAL A 316 25.34 -1.23 30.10
C VAL A 316 25.85 -1.21 28.66
N PRO A 317 27.17 -1.13 28.41
CA PRO A 317 27.72 -1.28 27.07
C PRO A 317 27.42 -2.66 26.47
N VAL A 318 26.88 -2.68 25.25
CA VAL A 318 26.56 -3.88 24.48
C VAL A 318 27.14 -3.75 23.07
N GLY A 319 27.84 -4.78 22.61
CA GLY A 319 28.31 -4.88 21.23
C GLY A 319 27.25 -5.52 20.33
N ARG A 320 27.39 -5.37 19.02
CA ARG A 320 26.79 -6.31 18.06
C ARG A 320 27.26 -7.73 18.36
#